data_AF-X1MIW1-F1
#
_entry.id   AF-X1MIW1-F1
#
_cell.length_a   1.000
_cell.length_b   1.000
_cell.length_c   1.000
_cell.angle_alpha   90.00
_cell.angle_beta   90.00
_cell.angle_gamma   90.00
#
_symmetry.space_group_name_H-M   'P 1'
#
loop_
_entity.id
_entity.type
_entity.pdbx_description
1 polymer ?
#
loop_
_entity_poly.entity_id
_entity_poly.type
_entity_poly.pdbx_seq_one_letter_code
_entity_poly.pdbx_strand_id
1 'polypeptide(L)'
;MEYEDMKNIVATQVCAQCGGELTIHSNVGAGKLEVWCPNHPDHHGYVERETYTQAFRRGEEVHPAIRDNIERKMILPGGQPVGVALAMIQTRFPRADMDEPSAALFLWDCVRL
;
A
#
# COMPACT_ATOMS: atom_id res chain seq x y z
N MET A 1 24.62 7.00 8.52
CA MET A 1 23.19 7.32 8.38
C MET A 1 22.94 8.52 9.26
N GLU A 2 22.41 9.61 8.70
CA GLU A 2 22.11 10.77 9.51
C GLU A 2 20.79 10.55 10.29
N TYR A 3 20.59 11.30 11.37
CA TYR A 3 19.41 11.17 12.21
C TYR A 3 18.10 11.47 11.47
N GLU A 4 18.13 12.40 10.51
CA GLU A 4 16.99 12.70 9.65
C GLU A 4 16.66 11.55 8.70
N ASP A 5 17.66 10.84 8.17
CA ASP A 5 17.42 9.63 7.37
C ASP A 5 16.75 8.53 8.20
N MET A 6 17.19 8.35 9.45
CA MET A 6 16.60 7.37 10.37
C MET A 6 15.14 7.69 10.69
N LYS A 7 14.81 8.98 10.88
CA LYS A 7 13.40 9.41 11.07
C LYS A 7 12.55 9.10 9.85
N ASN A 8 13.05 9.38 8.65
CA ASN A 8 12.34 9.11 7.41
C ASN A 8 12.06 7.62 7.24
N ILE A 9 13.05 6.77 7.54
CA ILE A 9 12.92 5.30 7.52
C ILE A 9 11.82 4.86 8.51
N VAL A 10 11.89 5.30 9.75
CA VAL A 10 10.89 4.93 10.77
C VAL A 10 9.47 5.41 10.42
N ALA A 11 9.34 6.56 9.75
CA ALA A 11 8.04 7.11 9.35
C ALA A 11 7.42 6.38 8.15
N THR A 12 8.23 5.91 7.20
CA THR A 12 7.76 5.39 5.91
C THR A 12 7.84 3.87 5.79
N GLN A 13 8.62 3.21 6.65
CA GLN A 13 8.94 1.79 6.51
C GLN A 13 8.56 1.02 7.78
N VAL A 14 8.27 -0.26 7.58
CA VAL A 14 7.95 -1.24 8.62
C VAL A 14 8.97 -2.36 8.61
N CYS A 15 9.03 -3.14 9.68
CA CYS A 15 9.88 -4.31 9.74
C CYS A 15 9.51 -5.30 8.63
N ALA A 16 10.50 -5.72 7.84
CA ALA A 16 10.30 -6.66 6.73
C ALA A 16 9.80 -8.04 7.16
N GLN A 17 10.07 -8.42 8.42
CA GLN A 17 9.81 -9.78 8.92
C GLN A 17 8.49 -9.88 9.70
N CYS A 18 8.16 -8.87 10.50
CA CYS A 18 6.95 -8.90 11.34
C CYS A 18 5.92 -7.82 11.01
N GLY A 19 6.19 -6.94 10.04
CA GLY A 19 5.30 -5.82 9.70
C GLY A 19 5.14 -4.77 10.81
N GLY A 20 5.92 -4.87 11.89
CA GLY A 20 5.85 -3.98 13.05
C GLY A 20 6.49 -2.62 12.78
N GLU A 21 6.11 -1.61 13.55
CA GLU A 21 6.71 -0.28 13.46
C GLU A 21 8.19 -0.31 13.88
N LEU A 22 9.02 0.40 13.14
CA LEU A 22 10.45 0.54 13.46
C LEU A 22 10.64 1.66 14.47
N THR A 23 11.74 1.62 15.21
CA THR A 23 12.10 2.65 16.19
C THR A 23 13.58 2.97 16.09
N ILE A 24 13.97 4.18 16.50
CA ILE A 24 15.38 4.54 16.61
C ILE A 24 15.86 4.13 18.00
N HIS A 25 16.81 3.20 18.05
CA HIS A 25 17.40 2.69 19.28
C HIS A 25 18.86 3.14 19.42
N SER A 26 19.28 3.45 20.65
CA SER A 26 20.67 3.78 20.96
C SER A 26 21.43 2.56 21.43
N ASN A 27 22.34 2.06 20.59
CA ASN A 27 23.24 0.98 20.94
C ASN A 27 24.44 1.51 21.73
N VAL A 28 24.36 1.39 23.05
CA VAL A 28 25.37 1.92 23.99
C VAL A 28 26.74 1.23 23.81
N GLY A 29 26.75 -0.06 23.44
CA GLY A 29 27.99 -0.81 23.21
C GLY A 29 28.74 -0.40 21.95
N ALA A 30 28.01 -0.01 20.91
CA ALA A 30 28.59 0.48 19.65
C ALA A 30 28.74 2.01 19.60
N GLY A 31 28.15 2.75 20.55
CA GLY A 31 28.12 4.21 20.57
C GLY A 31 27.37 4.82 19.37
N LYS A 32 26.36 4.11 18.85
CA LYS A 32 25.65 4.48 17.61
C LYS A 32 24.14 4.43 17.78
N LEU A 33 23.44 5.24 17.00
CA LEU A 33 22.00 5.16 16.80
C LEU A 33 21.73 4.24 15.60
N GLU A 34 20.76 3.34 15.75
CA GLU A 34 20.34 2.43 14.70
C GLU A 34 18.81 2.33 14.63
N VAL A 35 18.31 2.01 13.43
CA VAL A 35 16.90 1.71 13.23
C VAL A 35 16.68 0.24 13.58
N TRP A 36 15.73 -0.01 14.47
CA TRP A 36 15.54 -1.31 15.11
C TRP A 36 14.06 -1.68 15.22
N CYS A 37 13.77 -2.97 15.17
CA CYS A 37 12.42 -3.51 15.36
C CYS A 37 12.19 -3.82 16.86
N PRO A 38 11.17 -3.22 17.50
CA PRO A 38 10.91 -3.42 18.93
C PRO A 38 10.35 -4.81 19.28
N ASN A 39 9.82 -5.55 18.30
CA ASN A 39 9.18 -6.85 18.54
C ASN A 39 10.19 -7.99 18.71
N HIS A 40 11.35 -7.93 18.04
CA HIS A 40 12.36 -8.97 18.17
C HIS A 40 13.75 -8.40 17.85
N PRO A 41 14.77 -8.68 18.70
CA PRO A 41 16.11 -8.13 18.53
C PRO A 41 16.81 -8.58 17.25
N ASP A 42 16.53 -9.78 16.75
CA ASP A 42 17.12 -10.35 15.53
C ASP A 42 16.37 -9.97 14.24
N HIS A 43 15.35 -9.12 14.32
CA HIS A 43 14.66 -8.70 13.11
C HIS A 43 15.50 -7.72 12.31
N HIS A 44 15.75 -8.09 11.06
CA HIS A 44 16.55 -7.32 10.13
C HIS A 44 15.76 -6.96 8.87
N GLY A 45 16.08 -5.78 8.33
CA GLY A 45 15.46 -5.28 7.12
C GLY A 45 14.17 -4.51 7.37
N TYR A 46 13.91 -3.59 6.46
CA TYR A 46 12.75 -2.72 6.44
C TYR A 46 12.13 -2.72 5.04
N VAL A 47 10.81 -2.60 4.96
CA VAL A 47 10.02 -2.56 3.72
C VAL A 47 9.13 -1.33 3.77
N GLU A 48 8.89 -0.69 2.62
CA GLU A 48 7.94 0.42 2.55
C GLU A 48 6.57 0.00 3.06
N ARG A 49 5.99 0.83 3.93
CA ARG A 49 4.66 0.62 4.45
C ARG A 49 3.67 0.61 3.28
N GLU A 50 2.89 -0.45 3.18
CA GLU A 50 1.87 -0.54 2.13
C GLU A 50 0.88 0.61 2.27
N THR A 51 0.63 1.32 1.17
CA THR A 51 -0.36 2.40 1.17
C THR A 51 -1.77 1.80 1.24
N TYR A 52 -2.70 2.48 1.91
CA TYR A 52 -4.11 2.05 1.95
C TYR A 52 -4.71 1.82 0.57
N THR A 53 -4.25 2.56 -0.45
CA THR A 53 -4.60 2.36 -1.87
C THR A 53 -4.11 1.04 -2.44
N GLN A 54 -2.90 0.59 -2.08
CA GLN A 54 -2.37 -0.70 -2.51
C GLN A 54 -3.07 -1.86 -1.80
N ALA A 55 -3.27 -1.74 -0.48
CA ALA A 55 -4.05 -2.71 0.31
C ALA A 55 -5.48 -2.86 -0.24
N PHE A 56 -6.17 -1.75 -0.51
CA PHE A 56 -7.50 -1.75 -1.12
C PHE A 56 -7.53 -2.44 -2.49
N ARG A 57 -6.51 -2.22 -3.33
CA ARG A 57 -6.41 -2.87 -4.65
C ARG A 57 -6.18 -4.38 -4.57
N ARG A 58 -5.58 -4.89 -3.49
CA ARG A 58 -5.41 -6.34 -3.26
C ARG A 58 -6.65 -6.99 -2.64
N GLY A 59 -7.71 -6.22 -2.38
CA GLY A 59 -8.93 -6.73 -1.77
C GLY A 59 -8.87 -6.85 -0.24
N GLU A 60 -7.90 -6.20 0.42
CA GLU A 60 -7.90 -6.14 1.88
C GLU A 60 -9.01 -5.22 2.40
N GLU A 61 -9.54 -5.58 3.57
CA GLU A 61 -10.64 -4.85 4.19
C GLU A 61 -10.12 -3.54 4.80
N VAL A 62 -10.26 -2.45 4.04
CA VAL A 62 -9.88 -1.10 4.45
C VAL A 62 -11.05 -0.41 5.14
N HIS A 63 -10.76 0.37 6.19
CA HIS A 63 -11.77 1.14 6.92
C HIS A 63 -12.67 1.96 5.98
N PRO A 64 -14.01 1.95 6.15
CA PRO A 64 -14.96 2.54 5.19
C PRO A 64 -14.66 3.99 4.79
N ALA A 65 -14.29 4.85 5.76
CA ALA A 65 -13.94 6.25 5.48
C ALA A 65 -12.69 6.43 4.60
N ILE A 66 -11.76 5.47 4.62
CA ILE A 66 -10.56 5.47 3.78
C ILE A 66 -10.92 4.90 2.41
N ARG A 67 -11.75 3.85 2.35
CA ARG A 67 -12.30 3.31 1.10
C ARG A 67 -13.00 4.38 0.27
N ASP A 68 -13.93 5.14 0.85
CA ASP A 68 -14.69 6.17 0.13
C ASP A 68 -13.80 7.31 -0.40
N ASN A 69 -12.66 7.56 0.25
CA ASN A 69 -11.65 8.51 -0.22
C ASN A 69 -10.80 7.95 -1.36
N ILE A 70 -10.50 6.64 -1.33
CA ILE A 70 -9.79 5.93 -2.40
C ILE A 70 -10.69 5.85 -3.63
N GLU A 71 -11.94 5.41 -3.48
CA GLU A 71 -12.93 5.30 -4.55
C GLU A 71 -13.19 6.64 -5.24
N ARG A 72 -13.33 7.73 -4.47
CA ARG A 72 -13.44 9.10 -5.04
C ARG A 72 -12.24 9.53 -5.87
N LYS A 73 -11.05 8.98 -5.61
CA LYS A 73 -9.83 9.25 -6.39
C LYS A 73 -9.64 8.24 -7.51
N MET A 74 -10.31 7.08 -7.46
CA MET A 74 -10.33 6.06 -8.51
C MET A 74 -11.39 6.38 -9.58
N ILE A 75 -11.38 7.61 -10.08
CA ILE A 75 -12.19 8.03 -11.22
C ILE A 75 -11.33 7.82 -12.48
N LEU A 76 -11.82 7.03 -13.44
CA LEU A 76 -11.15 6.84 -14.71
C LEU A 76 -11.19 8.16 -15.52
N PRO A 77 -10.19 8.43 -16.39
CA PRO A 77 -10.24 9.57 -17.28
C PRO A 77 -11.52 9.53 -18.12
N GLY A 78 -12.29 10.62 -18.05
CA GLY A 78 -13.68 10.66 -18.53
C GLY A 78 -14.73 10.74 -17.43
N GLY A 79 -14.34 10.72 -16.14
CA GLY A 79 -15.25 10.97 -15.02
C GLY A 79 -16.11 9.75 -14.61
N GLN A 80 -15.84 8.59 -15.19
CA GLN A 80 -16.63 7.37 -14.96
C GLN A 80 -16.08 6.63 -13.72
N PRO A 81 -16.95 6.26 -12.75
CA PRO A 81 -16.54 5.40 -11.65
C PRO A 81 -16.22 3.99 -12.19
N VAL A 82 -15.26 3.32 -11.57
CA VAL A 82 -14.74 2.01 -12.01
C VAL A 82 -15.84 0.96 -12.15
N GLY A 83 -16.82 0.95 -11.24
CA GLY A 83 -17.96 0.02 -11.32
C GLY A 83 -18.80 0.15 -12.60
N VAL A 84 -18.94 1.38 -13.15
CA VAL A 84 -19.66 1.59 -14.42
C VAL A 84 -18.84 1.08 -15.60
N ALA A 85 -17.53 1.31 -15.59
CA ALA A 85 -16.65 0.76 -16.62
C ALA A 85 -16.62 -0.79 -16.58
N LEU A 86 -16.63 -1.38 -15.38
CA LEU A 86 -16.76 -2.82 -15.19
C LEU A 86 -18.05 -3.37 -15.78
N ALA A 87 -19.19 -2.73 -15.49
CA ALA A 87 -20.49 -3.13 -16.02
C ALA A 87 -20.54 -3.04 -17.56
N MET A 88 -19.92 -2.00 -18.14
CA MET A 88 -19.77 -1.88 -19.60
C MET A 88 -18.89 -2.99 -20.20
N ILE A 89 -17.82 -3.39 -19.51
CA ILE A 89 -16.96 -4.49 -19.98
C ILE A 89 -17.69 -5.83 -19.86
N GLN A 90 -18.35 -6.11 -18.74
CA GLN A 90 -19.08 -7.36 -18.52
C GLN A 90 -20.24 -7.52 -19.52
N THR A 91 -20.95 -6.44 -19.83
CA THR A 91 -21.98 -6.46 -20.88
C THR A 91 -21.40 -6.73 -22.27
N ARG A 92 -20.19 -6.23 -22.55
CA ARG A 92 -19.52 -6.45 -23.84
C ARG A 92 -18.81 -7.81 -23.96
N PHE A 93 -18.31 -8.34 -22.85
CA PHE A 93 -17.52 -9.56 -22.71
C PHE A 93 -18.04 -10.42 -21.54
N PRO A 94 -19.19 -11.08 -21.69
CA PRO A 94 -19.88 -11.79 -20.60
C PRO A 94 -19.17 -13.05 -20.08
N ARG A 95 -18.05 -13.45 -20.69
CA ARG A 95 -17.19 -14.57 -20.24
C ARG A 95 -15.94 -14.12 -19.49
N ALA A 96 -15.72 -12.81 -19.38
CA ALA A 96 -14.64 -12.28 -18.56
C ALA A 96 -15.07 -12.36 -17.10
N ASP A 97 -14.71 -13.46 -16.44
CA ASP A 97 -14.85 -13.60 -15.00
C ASP A 97 -13.73 -12.78 -14.35
N MET A 98 -13.98 -11.48 -14.21
CA MET A 98 -13.07 -10.56 -13.53
C MET A 98 -13.71 -10.13 -12.22
N ASP A 99 -13.00 -10.38 -11.13
CA ASP A 99 -13.27 -9.74 -9.86
C ASP A 99 -13.08 -8.22 -9.97
N GLU A 100 -13.94 -7.48 -9.26
CA GLU A 100 -13.96 -6.02 -9.27
C GLU A 100 -12.59 -5.37 -9.00
N PRO A 101 -11.75 -5.85 -8.06
CA PRO A 101 -10.40 -5.30 -7.86
C PRO A 101 -9.44 -5.58 -9.02
N SER A 102 -9.43 -6.77 -9.61
CA SER A 102 -8.57 -7.08 -10.76
C SER A 102 -8.97 -6.31 -12.03
N ALA A 103 -10.27 -6.15 -12.27
CA ALA A 103 -10.77 -5.34 -13.38
C ALA A 103 -10.47 -3.85 -13.20
N ALA A 104 -10.52 -3.34 -11.96
CA ALA A 104 -10.09 -1.98 -11.64
C ALA A 104 -8.61 -1.75 -11.98
N LEU A 105 -7.74 -2.70 -11.60
CA LEU A 105 -6.32 -2.68 -11.93
C LEU A 105 -6.08 -2.69 -13.43
N PHE A 106 -6.72 -3.61 -14.16
CA PHE A 106 -6.60 -3.71 -15.61
C PHE A 106 -7.01 -2.41 -16.33
N LEU A 107 -8.13 -1.81 -15.92
CA LEU A 107 -8.60 -0.54 -16.47
C LEU A 107 -7.61 0.60 -16.21
N TRP A 108 -7.04 0.67 -15.02
CA TRP A 108 -6.03 1.67 -14.67
C TRP A 108 -4.72 1.48 -15.43
N ASP A 109 -4.28 0.23 -15.63
CA ASP A 109 -3.09 -0.08 -16.41
C ASP A 109 -3.29 0.28 -17.90
N CYS A 110 -4.47 0.01 -18.46
CA CYS A 110 -4.81 0.39 -19.84
C CYS A 110 -4.83 1.91 -20.06
N VAL A 111 -5.24 2.68 -19.05
CA VAL A 111 -5.33 4.14 -19.10
C VAL A 111 -3.95 4.82 -18.99
N ARG A 112 -2.98 4.14 -18.36
CA ARG A 112 -1.65 4.68 -18.10
C ARG A 112 -0.68 4.51 -19.30
N LEU A 113 -1.03 3.68 -20.27
CA LEU A 113 -0.30 3.48 -21.55
C LEU A 113 -0.56 4.63 -22.54
#